data_AF-A0A5C5V4R2-F1
#
_entry.id   AF-A0A5C5V4R2-F1
#
_cell.length_a   1.000
_cell.length_b   1.000
_cell.length_c   1.000
_cell.angle_alpha   90.00
_cell.angle_beta   90.00
_cell.angle_gamma   90.00
#
_symmetry.space_group_name_H-M   'P 1'
#
loop_
_entity.id
_entity.type
_entity.pdbx_description
1 polymer ?
#
loop_
_entity_poly.entity_id
_entity_poly.type
_entity_poly.pdbx_seq_one_letter_code
_entity_poly.pdbx_strand_id
1 'polypeptide(L)'
;MDYSSILSRYIGREVCVSTFGHIKLRGEVAAIYDDCVRLINASTQGDAEEISWNVDSDHGQEALVHFHHIVAISCGDEELLDIPVVPDHDKPSWFQEAEQREKVDLPTTDKLDPWRTYLDLDRLSLEVGESLVSIIAPESKDILDRITAVRCQLADSLGILVPNIRMCDNRQLGDNEYRFLIDENEIARARFGPGRYIALDMGTSTETLDGTPGVDPTFGGPGIWIRADQQREAEKAGYLVIEPGMLLVTHLQETLRRFASELLTLDDVRNLIELQRDSQSAEVEELRASPLSLSTIHAVLVRLLEEQVSIKNFPRILETLVRHGSRTGDIELLVAAVRVRLGRQICQRYLDRDGRVHAIGLEPELEERLLELNDAGAGRKARPWVERLVDNLVDSFQQSEEQQQPTALVTSIDLRSHLWRLMSTNLPRVSVLSFAEIPRNTDIYWEMRVSGDDIGLPEGSARSSGGAKPYAKAAHLMESLGDKMPRQPR
;
A
#
# COMPACT_ATOMS: atom_id res chain seq x y z
N MET A 1 9.63 21.02 3.20
CA MET A 1 10.45 22.21 3.51
C MET A 1 11.43 21.81 4.60
N ASP A 2 12.70 22.22 4.50
CA ASP A 2 13.70 21.93 5.52
C ASP A 2 13.64 22.97 6.65
N TYR A 3 12.69 22.78 7.56
CA TYR A 3 12.48 23.67 8.70
C TYR A 3 13.68 23.69 9.66
N SER A 4 14.46 22.61 9.72
CA SER A 4 15.68 22.53 10.53
C SER A 4 16.74 23.52 10.04
N SER A 5 16.99 23.56 8.73
CA SER A 5 17.90 24.51 8.11
C SER A 5 17.44 25.97 8.21
N ILE A 6 16.12 26.21 8.22
CA ILE A 6 15.55 27.56 8.35
C ILE A 6 15.67 28.04 9.80
N LEU A 7 15.19 27.26 10.76
CA LEU A 7 15.15 27.64 12.17
C LEU A 7 16.53 27.67 12.81
N SER A 8 17.52 26.92 12.30
CA SER A 8 18.90 26.94 12.83
C SER A 8 19.56 28.32 12.74
N ARG A 9 19.10 29.16 11.82
CA ARG A 9 19.54 30.56 11.68
C ARG A 9 18.96 31.50 12.74
N TYR A 10 17.97 31.04 13.51
CA TYR A 10 17.22 31.83 14.49
C TYR A 10 17.37 31.31 15.93
N ILE A 11 18.34 30.42 16.20
CA ILE A 11 18.66 30.00 17.58
C ILE A 11 18.99 31.23 18.43
N GLY A 12 18.30 31.38 19.56
CA GLY A 12 18.38 32.54 20.46
C GLY A 12 17.60 33.78 20.01
N ARG A 13 16.67 33.64 19.05
CA ARG A 13 15.78 34.72 18.59
C ARG A 13 14.31 34.35 18.77
N GLU A 14 13.46 35.36 18.98
CA GLU A 14 12.01 35.19 18.99
C GLU A 14 11.49 34.87 17.59
N VAL A 15 10.69 33.81 17.51
CA VAL A 15 9.96 33.40 16.32
C VAL A 15 8.50 33.16 16.67
N CYS A 16 7.61 33.43 15.71
CA CYS A 16 6.22 33.03 15.75
C CYS A 16 6.03 31.85 14.81
N VAL A 17 5.65 30.71 15.37
CA VAL A 17 5.38 29.47 14.63
C VAL A 17 3.87 29.27 14.58
N SER A 18 3.33 29.20 13.37
CA SER A 18 1.91 28.89 13.15
C SER A 18 1.77 27.39 12.92
N THR A 19 0.99 26.72 13.76
CA THR A 19 0.74 25.28 13.65
C THR A 19 -0.62 24.97 13.02
N PHE A 20 -0.83 23.71 12.63
CA PHE A 20 -2.16 23.21 12.27
C PHE A 20 -3.18 23.53 13.38
N GLY A 21 -4.36 24.04 12.99
CA GLY A 21 -5.38 24.54 13.92
C GLY A 21 -5.34 26.05 14.21
N HIS A 22 -4.54 26.84 13.47
CA HIS A 22 -4.42 28.31 13.62
C HIS A 22 -3.83 28.80 14.96
N ILE A 23 -3.24 27.91 15.74
CA ILE A 23 -2.54 28.28 16.97
C ILE A 23 -1.21 28.92 16.60
N LYS A 24 -1.02 30.18 17.00
CA LYS A 24 0.24 30.91 16.84
C LYS A 24 1.03 30.84 18.14
N LEU A 25 2.18 30.17 18.09
CA LEU A 25 3.11 30.05 19.21
C LEU A 25 4.25 31.04 19.02
N ARG A 26 4.38 32.01 19.93
CA ARG A 26 5.50 32.96 19.95
C ARG A 26 6.48 32.56 21.04
N GLY A 27 7.74 32.28 20.70
CA GLY A 27 8.78 31.94 21.67
C GLY A 27 10.19 32.05 21.08
N GLU A 28 11.20 31.90 21.92
CA GLU A 28 12.60 31.96 21.51
C GLU A 28 13.13 30.57 21.15
N VAL A 29 13.82 30.42 20.00
CA VAL A 29 14.36 29.11 19.57
C VAL A 29 15.55 28.71 20.46
N ALA A 30 15.38 27.70 21.31
CA ALA A 30 16.42 27.23 22.22
C ALA A 30 17.27 26.09 21.63
N ALA A 31 16.63 25.14 20.94
CA ALA A 31 17.30 23.99 20.34
C ALA A 31 16.49 23.44 19.16
N ILE A 32 17.17 22.76 18.25
CA ILE A 32 16.57 22.09 17.09
C ILE A 32 17.04 20.65 17.08
N TYR A 33 16.09 19.73 16.96
CA TYR A 33 16.30 18.30 16.88
C TYR A 33 15.96 17.81 15.46
N ASP A 34 16.16 16.52 15.20
CA ASP A 34 15.97 15.95 13.86
C ASP A 34 14.54 16.11 13.31
N ASP A 35 13.54 16.20 14.18
CA ASP A 35 12.11 16.25 13.80
C ASP A 35 11.29 17.38 14.47
N CYS A 36 11.90 18.16 15.38
CA CYS A 36 11.21 19.20 16.14
C CYS A 36 12.10 20.37 16.56
N VAL A 37 11.47 21.49 16.90
CA VAL A 37 12.11 22.67 17.47
C VAL A 37 11.63 22.90 18.90
N ARG A 38 12.55 23.24 19.81
CA ARG A 38 12.26 23.65 21.18
C ARG A 38 12.23 25.17 21.27
N LEU A 39 11.07 25.71 21.64
CA LEU A 39 10.86 27.11 21.97
C LEU A 39 10.85 27.28 23.50
N ILE A 40 11.49 28.32 23.99
CA ILE A 40 11.44 28.74 25.40
C ILE A 40 10.71 30.08 25.51
N ASN A 41 10.12 30.36 26.67
CA ASN A 41 9.23 31.51 26.88
C ASN A 41 8.06 31.56 25.87
N ALA A 42 7.55 30.38 25.48
CA ALA A 42 6.52 30.25 24.46
C ALA A 42 5.14 30.69 24.99
N SER A 43 4.43 31.52 24.22
CA SER A 43 3.07 31.99 24.51
C SER A 43 2.16 31.80 23.29
N THR A 44 0.90 31.45 23.53
CA THR A 44 -0.12 31.29 22.47
C THR A 44 -0.85 32.61 22.21
N GLN A 45 -0.94 33.03 20.95
CA GLN A 45 -1.73 34.19 20.54
C GLN A 45 -2.96 33.72 19.74
N GLY A 46 -4.08 33.49 20.45
CA GLY A 46 -5.37 33.05 19.90
C GLY A 46 -6.35 32.77 21.05
N ASP A 47 -7.63 33.13 20.87
CA ASP A 47 -8.67 33.18 21.91
C ASP A 47 -8.70 31.93 22.81
N ALA A 48 -8.75 32.20 24.11
CA ALA A 48 -8.80 31.20 25.16
C ALA A 48 -10.12 30.41 25.09
N GLU A 49 -10.02 29.08 24.92
CA GLU A 49 -10.58 28.11 25.89
C GLU A 49 -10.14 26.67 25.51
N GLU A 50 -9.60 25.98 26.52
CA GLU A 50 -9.27 24.54 26.63
C GLU A 50 -8.25 23.94 25.65
N ILE A 51 -7.03 23.61 26.12
CA ILE A 51 -6.53 22.24 26.35
C ILE A 51 -5.31 22.32 27.28
N SER A 52 -5.37 21.63 28.41
CA SER A 52 -4.25 21.42 29.33
C SER A 52 -3.22 20.45 28.74
N TRP A 53 -2.00 20.91 28.52
CA TRP A 53 -0.83 20.03 28.54
C TRP A 53 -0.17 20.17 29.91
N ASN A 54 0.03 19.04 30.57
CA ASN A 54 0.55 18.92 31.92
C ASN A 54 1.93 19.60 31.99
N VAL A 55 1.98 20.77 32.62
CA VAL A 55 3.19 21.53 32.91
C VAL A 55 3.73 21.00 34.24
N ASP A 56 4.81 20.22 34.19
CA ASP A 56 5.66 20.07 35.37
C ASP A 56 6.41 21.40 35.56
N SER A 57 6.15 22.02 36.70
CA SER A 57 6.58 23.33 37.15
C SER A 57 8.09 23.38 37.46
N ASP A 58 8.82 24.32 36.83
CA ASP A 58 9.66 25.35 37.49
C ASP A 58 10.58 26.16 36.53
N HIS A 59 10.48 25.96 35.22
CA HIS A 59 11.22 26.73 34.21
C HIS A 59 10.25 27.30 33.17
N GLY A 60 10.53 28.49 32.62
CA GLY A 60 9.62 29.25 31.74
C GLY A 60 8.99 28.38 30.64
N GLN A 61 7.75 28.70 30.24
CA GLN A 61 6.94 27.87 29.33
C GLN A 61 7.76 27.41 28.12
N GLU A 62 8.09 26.12 28.08
CA GLU A 62 8.78 25.49 26.97
C GLU A 62 7.75 24.80 26.06
N ALA A 63 7.90 24.93 24.75
CA ALA A 63 7.08 24.27 23.75
C ALA A 63 7.95 23.52 22.75
N LEU A 64 7.65 22.24 22.55
CA LEU A 64 8.23 21.43 21.48
C LEU A 64 7.27 21.41 20.30
N VAL A 65 7.72 21.85 19.13
CA VAL A 65 6.92 21.89 17.91
C VAL A 65 7.58 21.03 16.85
N HIS A 66 6.91 19.94 16.46
CA HIS A 66 7.38 19.08 15.38
C HIS A 66 7.26 19.77 14.01
N PHE A 67 8.22 19.53 13.12
CA PHE A 67 8.27 20.20 11.81
C PHE A 67 7.06 19.92 10.92
N HIS A 68 6.50 18.71 11.00
CA HIS A 68 5.30 18.35 10.25
C HIS A 68 4.04 19.09 10.75
N HIS A 69 4.10 19.76 11.91
CA HIS A 69 3.03 20.60 12.43
C HIS A 69 3.21 22.09 12.06
N ILE A 70 4.33 22.49 11.47
CA ILE A 70 4.64 23.90 11.15
C ILE A 70 4.06 24.25 9.78
N VAL A 71 3.20 25.27 9.76
CA VAL A 71 2.60 25.79 8.52
C VAL A 71 3.34 27.04 8.04
N ALA A 72 3.73 27.90 8.98
CA ALA A 72 4.48 29.12 8.70
C ALA A 72 5.34 29.53 9.89
N ILE A 73 6.42 30.28 9.62
CA ILE A 73 7.30 30.88 10.63
C ILE A 73 7.44 32.36 10.29
N SER A 74 7.24 33.26 11.26
CA SER A 74 7.55 34.69 11.15
C SER A 74 8.46 35.15 12.29
N CYS A 75 9.23 36.22 12.08
CA CYS A 75 10.22 36.70 13.04
C CYS A 75 10.19 38.24 13.08
N GLY A 76 9.64 38.86 14.13
CA GLY A 76 9.55 40.32 14.26
C GLY A 76 8.68 40.99 13.18
N ASP A 77 8.54 42.32 13.21
CA ASP A 77 7.61 43.14 12.41
C ASP A 77 7.84 43.16 10.88
N GLU A 78 8.47 42.13 10.32
CA GLU A 78 8.55 41.92 8.87
C GLU A 78 8.00 40.52 8.53
N GLU A 79 6.90 40.49 7.77
CA GLU A 79 6.49 39.31 7.00
C GLU A 79 7.62 39.00 6.00
N LEU A 80 8.50 38.06 6.34
CA LEU A 80 9.58 37.67 5.45
C LEU A 80 9.19 36.43 4.64
N LEU A 81 8.57 36.71 3.49
CA LEU A 81 8.80 36.04 2.22
C LEU A 81 9.20 37.12 1.20
N ASP A 82 10.41 37.66 1.33
CA ASP A 82 11.07 38.37 0.24
C ASP A 82 12.47 37.78 0.05
N ILE A 83 12.65 37.15 -1.11
CA ILE A 83 13.87 36.49 -1.55
C ILE A 83 14.83 37.59 -2.02
N PRO A 84 16.09 37.68 -1.53
CA PRO A 84 17.05 38.62 -2.11
C PRO A 84 17.49 38.09 -3.48
N VAL A 85 17.13 38.83 -4.53
CA VAL A 85 17.73 38.71 -5.86
C VAL A 85 19.21 39.09 -5.73
N VAL A 86 20.10 38.12 -5.88
CA VAL A 86 21.56 38.36 -5.93
C VAL A 86 21.85 39.22 -7.18
N PRO A 87 22.56 40.36 -7.05
CA PRO A 87 22.98 41.14 -8.21
C PRO A 87 23.90 40.31 -9.12
N ASP A 88 23.68 40.42 -10.43
CA ASP A 88 24.15 39.51 -11.50
C ASP A 88 25.69 39.43 -11.69
N HIS A 89 26.47 40.12 -10.86
CA HIS A 89 27.91 40.30 -11.07
C HIS A 89 28.84 39.35 -10.29
N ASP A 90 28.33 38.54 -9.36
CA ASP A 90 29.17 37.65 -8.51
C ASP A 90 28.73 36.16 -8.54
N LYS A 91 28.22 35.66 -9.67
CA LYS A 91 27.96 34.21 -9.85
C LYS A 91 29.25 33.46 -10.23
N PRO A 92 29.63 32.37 -9.53
CA PRO A 92 30.79 31.55 -9.89
C PRO A 92 30.61 30.86 -11.25
N SER A 93 31.68 30.63 -12.02
CA SER A 93 31.57 30.26 -13.45
C SER A 93 30.82 28.94 -13.72
N TRP A 94 30.81 28.00 -12.78
CA TRP A 94 30.03 26.75 -12.89
C TRP A 94 28.51 26.98 -12.73
N PHE A 95 28.10 28.09 -12.10
CA PHE A 95 26.70 28.56 -12.06
C PHE A 95 26.27 29.16 -13.40
N GLN A 96 27.19 29.83 -14.12
CA GLN A 96 26.93 30.38 -15.46
C GLN A 96 26.84 29.28 -16.53
N GLU A 97 27.62 28.20 -16.39
CA GLU A 97 27.55 27.04 -17.29
C GLU A 97 26.30 26.18 -17.05
N ALA A 98 25.78 26.12 -15.81
CA ALA A 98 24.51 25.48 -15.49
C ALA A 98 23.31 26.28 -16.03
N GLU A 99 23.28 27.62 -15.83
CA GLU A 99 22.24 28.48 -16.40
C GLU A 99 22.26 28.51 -17.94
N GLN A 100 23.42 28.36 -18.59
CA GLN A 100 23.53 28.29 -20.06
C GLN A 100 23.12 26.92 -20.64
N ARG A 101 23.23 25.82 -19.88
CA ARG A 101 22.70 24.51 -20.29
C ARG A 101 21.19 24.41 -20.09
N GLU A 102 20.64 25.16 -19.14
CA GLU A 102 19.20 25.24 -18.87
C GLU A 102 18.48 26.32 -19.72
N LYS A 103 19.23 27.32 -20.23
CA LYS A 103 18.79 28.25 -21.28
C LYS A 103 19.22 27.80 -22.68
N VAL A 104 18.90 26.56 -23.04
CA VAL A 104 18.57 26.33 -24.45
C VAL A 104 17.19 26.95 -24.62
N ASP A 105 17.13 28.08 -25.34
CA ASP A 105 15.90 28.75 -25.75
C ASP A 105 14.90 27.72 -26.31
N LEU A 106 14.00 27.23 -25.47
CA LEU A 106 12.70 26.83 -25.95
C LEU A 106 12.01 28.13 -26.35
N PRO A 107 11.62 28.30 -27.62
CA PRO A 107 10.92 29.49 -28.04
C PRO A 107 9.72 29.67 -27.12
N THR A 108 9.60 30.89 -26.60
CA THR A 108 8.45 31.48 -25.93
C THR A 108 7.20 30.70 -26.32
N THR A 109 6.50 30.10 -25.36
CA THR A 109 5.26 29.36 -25.60
C THR A 109 4.17 30.35 -26.04
N ASP A 110 4.27 30.75 -27.31
CA ASP A 110 3.16 31.13 -28.15
C ASP A 110 2.05 30.12 -27.90
N LYS A 111 0.89 30.63 -27.44
CA LYS A 111 -0.43 29.99 -27.49
C LYS A 111 -0.34 28.46 -27.49
N LEU A 112 -0.37 27.83 -26.31
CA LEU A 112 -0.69 26.41 -26.21
C LEU A 112 -1.90 26.14 -27.10
N ASP A 113 -1.72 25.27 -28.10
CA ASP A 113 -2.80 24.93 -29.00
C ASP A 113 -4.01 24.44 -28.17
N PRO A 114 -5.23 24.91 -28.44
CA PRO A 114 -6.41 24.59 -27.64
C PRO A 114 -6.66 23.09 -27.47
N TRP A 115 -6.17 22.27 -28.40
CA TRP A 115 -6.31 20.82 -28.36
C TRP A 115 -5.41 20.13 -27.32
N ARG A 116 -4.33 20.76 -26.83
CA ARG A 116 -3.45 20.16 -25.82
C ARG A 116 -4.16 19.92 -24.48
N THR A 117 -5.10 20.78 -24.11
CA THR A 117 -5.95 20.60 -22.93
C THR A 117 -6.91 19.41 -23.08
N TYR A 118 -7.27 19.02 -24.31
CA TYR A 118 -8.05 17.80 -24.57
C TYR A 118 -7.20 16.52 -24.54
N LEU A 119 -5.88 16.64 -24.44
CA LEU A 119 -4.95 15.52 -24.29
C LEU A 119 -4.47 15.34 -22.85
N ASP A 120 -4.82 16.27 -21.96
CA ASP A 120 -4.51 16.16 -20.54
C ASP A 120 -5.57 15.26 -19.91
N LEU A 121 -5.15 14.10 -19.42
CA LEU A 121 -6.02 13.08 -18.86
C LEU A 121 -5.90 13.10 -17.34
N ASP A 122 -7.03 13.17 -16.66
CA ASP A 122 -7.08 13.04 -15.22
C ASP A 122 -6.83 11.58 -14.82
N ARG A 123 -5.61 11.30 -14.33
CA ARG A 123 -5.20 9.94 -13.95
C ARG A 123 -6.06 9.30 -12.88
N LEU A 124 -6.54 10.09 -11.92
CA LEU A 124 -7.45 9.66 -10.86
C LEU A 124 -8.56 10.68 -10.69
N SER A 125 -9.80 10.21 -10.83
CA SER A 125 -10.99 11.05 -10.67
C SER A 125 -12.03 10.40 -9.76
N LEU A 126 -12.66 11.23 -8.93
CA LEU A 126 -13.87 10.93 -8.17
C LEU A 126 -14.98 11.83 -8.72
N GLU A 127 -15.99 11.20 -9.30
CA GLU A 127 -17.19 11.88 -9.76
C GLU A 127 -18.36 11.57 -8.83
N VAL A 128 -19.13 12.59 -8.48
CA VAL A 128 -20.28 12.46 -7.58
C VAL A 128 -21.53 13.09 -8.17
N GLY A 129 -22.70 12.54 -7.81
CA GLY A 129 -23.99 13.13 -8.08
C GLY A 129 -24.24 14.38 -7.24
N GLU A 130 -25.25 15.16 -7.65
CA GLU A 130 -25.54 16.51 -7.11
C GLU A 130 -25.64 16.54 -5.58
N SER A 131 -26.26 15.52 -4.98
CA SER A 131 -26.53 15.54 -3.55
C SER A 131 -25.31 15.25 -2.67
N LEU A 132 -24.23 14.71 -3.25
CA LEU A 132 -22.97 14.39 -2.59
C LEU A 132 -21.90 15.48 -2.76
N VAL A 133 -22.17 16.51 -3.58
CA VAL A 133 -21.22 17.60 -3.84
C VAL A 133 -20.75 18.28 -2.55
N SER A 134 -21.63 18.39 -1.56
CA SER A 134 -21.28 18.98 -0.25
C SER A 134 -20.23 18.18 0.53
N ILE A 135 -20.05 16.89 0.26
CA ILE A 135 -19.06 16.02 0.91
C ILE A 135 -17.66 16.30 0.35
N ILE A 136 -17.57 16.53 -0.97
CA ILE A 136 -16.32 16.72 -1.71
C ILE A 136 -15.96 18.20 -1.94
N ALA A 137 -16.75 19.12 -1.39
CA ALA A 137 -16.59 20.55 -1.62
C ALA A 137 -15.20 21.02 -1.15
N PRO A 138 -14.53 21.97 -1.85
CA PRO A 138 -13.19 22.44 -1.49
C PRO A 138 -13.09 23.00 -0.06
N GLU A 139 -14.19 23.48 0.49
CA GLU A 139 -14.29 24.01 1.85
C GLU A 139 -14.28 22.89 2.92
N SER A 140 -14.54 21.65 2.52
CA SER A 140 -14.47 20.46 3.36
C SER A 140 -13.02 20.04 3.59
N LYS A 141 -12.33 20.71 4.53
CA LYS A 141 -10.93 20.35 4.88
C LYS A 141 -10.80 18.86 5.28
N ASP A 142 -11.82 18.31 5.93
CA ASP A 142 -11.81 16.94 6.44
C ASP A 142 -11.63 15.88 5.33
N ILE A 143 -12.33 16.01 4.18
CA ILE A 143 -12.22 15.01 3.11
C ILE A 143 -10.85 15.07 2.41
N LEU A 144 -10.31 16.28 2.22
CA LEU A 144 -9.00 16.48 1.58
C LEU A 144 -7.87 15.93 2.44
N ASP A 145 -7.93 16.16 3.75
CA ASP A 145 -6.96 15.62 4.71
C ASP A 145 -7.03 14.09 4.75
N ARG A 146 -8.24 13.51 4.75
CA ARG A 146 -8.44 12.06 4.71
C ARG A 146 -7.95 11.42 3.41
N ILE A 147 -8.18 12.06 2.27
CA ILE A 147 -7.68 11.56 0.98
C ILE A 147 -6.16 11.63 0.93
N THR A 148 -5.55 12.69 1.48
CA THR A 148 -4.10 12.77 1.65
C THR A 148 -3.59 11.64 2.55
N ALA A 149 -4.28 11.35 3.65
CA ALA A 149 -3.96 10.23 4.52
C ALA A 149 -4.04 8.88 3.80
N VAL A 150 -5.04 8.65 2.96
CA VAL A 150 -5.15 7.43 2.13
C VAL A 150 -3.92 7.27 1.22
N ARG A 151 -3.48 8.36 0.56
CA ARG A 151 -2.27 8.33 -0.28
C ARG A 151 -1.04 7.96 0.53
N CYS A 152 -0.86 8.55 1.71
CA CYS A 152 0.24 8.21 2.62
C CYS A 152 0.16 6.75 3.10
N GLN A 153 -1.02 6.25 3.43
CA GLN A 153 -1.22 4.85 3.84
C GLN A 153 -0.91 3.85 2.71
N LEU A 154 -1.26 4.17 1.46
CA LEU A 154 -0.92 3.32 0.32
C LEU A 154 0.59 3.36 0.00
N ALA A 155 1.23 4.51 0.15
CA ALA A 155 2.69 4.61 0.09
C ALA A 155 3.36 3.79 1.21
N ASP A 156 2.84 3.87 2.44
CA ASP A 156 3.40 3.16 3.59
C ASP A 156 3.18 1.64 3.53
N SER A 157 2.01 1.21 3.05
CA SER A 157 1.63 -0.21 3.02
C SER A 157 2.08 -0.93 1.75
N LEU A 158 1.97 -0.30 0.57
CA LEU A 158 2.30 -0.92 -0.72
C LEU A 158 3.55 -0.32 -1.39
N GLY A 159 4.01 0.87 -1.00
CA GLY A 159 5.16 1.51 -1.63
C GLY A 159 4.85 2.17 -2.97
N ILE A 160 3.58 2.48 -3.25
CA ILE A 160 3.15 3.16 -4.48
C ILE A 160 2.93 4.65 -4.24
N LEU A 161 3.24 5.47 -5.25
CA LEU A 161 2.88 6.88 -5.26
C LEU A 161 1.52 7.03 -5.92
N VAL A 162 0.53 7.46 -5.13
CA VAL A 162 -0.82 7.70 -5.63
C VAL A 162 -0.91 9.14 -6.15
N PRO A 163 -1.32 9.37 -7.41
CA PRO A 163 -1.45 10.72 -7.96
C PRO A 163 -2.55 11.51 -7.24
N ASN A 164 -2.60 12.81 -7.49
CA ASN A 164 -3.69 13.64 -6.95
C ASN A 164 -5.03 13.18 -7.54
N ILE A 165 -6.08 13.23 -6.71
CA ILE A 165 -7.41 12.78 -7.09
C ILE A 165 -8.23 14.01 -7.42
N ARG A 166 -8.68 14.12 -8.67
CA ARG A 166 -9.60 15.18 -9.09
C ARG A 166 -11.00 14.85 -8.61
N MET A 167 -11.69 15.82 -8.02
CA MET A 167 -13.07 15.65 -7.54
C MET A 167 -13.99 16.55 -8.35
N CYS A 168 -15.04 15.99 -8.94
CA CYS A 168 -15.95 16.72 -9.81
C CYS A 168 -17.41 16.30 -9.57
N ASP A 169 -18.34 17.21 -9.80
CA ASP A 169 -19.75 16.88 -9.94
C ASP A 169 -20.02 16.31 -11.34
N ASN A 170 -20.91 15.32 -11.44
CA ASN A 170 -21.38 14.82 -12.72
C ASN A 170 -22.90 14.67 -12.71
N ARG A 171 -23.57 15.53 -13.47
CA ARG A 171 -25.05 15.56 -13.61
C ARG A 171 -25.63 14.34 -14.33
N GLN A 172 -24.80 13.49 -14.91
CA GLN A 172 -25.24 12.22 -15.50
C GLN A 172 -25.36 11.10 -14.46
N LEU A 173 -24.78 11.27 -13.27
CA LEU A 173 -24.92 10.34 -12.15
C LEU A 173 -26.23 10.59 -11.40
N GLY A 174 -26.78 9.55 -10.77
CA GLY A 174 -27.89 9.73 -9.84
C GLY A 174 -27.46 10.55 -8.61
N ASP A 175 -28.41 11.24 -7.97
CA ASP A 175 -28.14 12.20 -6.90
C ASP A 175 -27.23 11.69 -5.77
N ASN A 176 -27.40 10.43 -5.35
CA ASN A 176 -26.65 9.77 -4.27
C ASN A 176 -25.58 8.80 -4.80
N GLU A 177 -25.21 8.90 -6.07
CA GLU A 177 -24.28 8.00 -6.75
C GLU A 177 -22.90 8.64 -6.88
N TYR A 178 -21.85 7.83 -6.84
CA TYR A 178 -20.50 8.24 -7.12
C TYR A 178 -19.74 7.14 -7.85
N ARG A 179 -18.64 7.52 -8.50
CA ARG A 179 -17.73 6.59 -9.17
C ARG A 179 -16.29 7.04 -9.09
N PHE A 180 -15.39 6.07 -9.11
CA PHE A 180 -13.95 6.27 -9.21
C PHE A 180 -13.50 5.92 -10.62
N LEU A 181 -12.56 6.71 -11.16
CA LEU A 181 -11.98 6.50 -12.46
C LEU A 181 -10.45 6.49 -12.40
N ILE A 182 -9.83 5.61 -13.18
CA ILE A 182 -8.40 5.64 -13.53
C ILE A 182 -8.28 5.93 -15.02
N ASP A 183 -7.49 6.96 -15.37
CA ASP A 183 -7.28 7.38 -16.77
C ASP A 183 -8.63 7.47 -17.53
N GLU A 184 -9.62 8.12 -16.91
CA GLU A 184 -11.02 8.29 -17.38
C GLU A 184 -11.86 7.00 -17.53
N ASN A 185 -11.35 5.85 -17.12
CA ASN A 185 -12.09 4.58 -17.13
C ASN A 185 -12.68 4.28 -15.75
N GLU A 186 -13.98 3.97 -15.70
CA GLU A 186 -14.68 3.65 -14.46
C GLU A 186 -14.18 2.32 -13.87
N ILE A 187 -13.67 2.37 -12.64
CA ILE A 187 -13.14 1.19 -11.92
C ILE A 187 -14.06 0.73 -10.78
N ALA A 188 -14.89 1.63 -10.27
CA ALA A 188 -15.85 1.34 -9.21
C ALA A 188 -16.97 2.38 -9.21
N ARG A 189 -18.17 1.96 -8.83
CA ARG A 189 -19.38 2.77 -8.74
C ARG A 189 -20.20 2.31 -7.56
N ALA A 190 -20.77 3.26 -6.82
CA ALA A 190 -21.59 2.97 -5.66
C ALA A 190 -22.65 4.05 -5.45
N ARG A 191 -23.66 3.72 -4.64
CA ARG A 191 -24.76 4.60 -4.30
C ARG A 191 -25.02 4.58 -2.80
N PHE A 192 -25.15 5.75 -2.20
CA PHE A 192 -25.61 5.89 -0.82
C PHE A 192 -27.11 5.60 -0.72
N GLY A 193 -27.51 4.87 0.32
CA GLY A 193 -28.91 4.72 0.68
C GLY A 193 -29.49 5.96 1.37
N PRO A 194 -30.78 5.91 1.74
CA PRO A 194 -31.46 7.00 2.45
C PRO A 194 -30.72 7.38 3.74
N GLY A 195 -30.61 8.68 4.03
CA GLY A 195 -29.88 9.16 5.21
C GLY A 195 -28.35 9.11 5.11
N ARG A 196 -27.79 8.31 4.18
CA ARG A 196 -26.36 8.20 3.81
C ARG A 196 -25.41 7.62 4.85
N TYR A 197 -25.83 7.46 6.10
CA TYR A 197 -25.07 6.73 7.11
C TYR A 197 -25.40 5.25 7.00
N ILE A 198 -24.40 4.39 7.18
CA ILE A 198 -24.62 2.94 7.19
C ILE A 198 -24.23 2.38 8.55
N ALA A 199 -25.12 1.61 9.16
CA ALA A 199 -24.89 0.88 10.39
C ALA A 199 -24.62 -0.59 10.05
N LEU A 200 -23.46 -1.08 10.48
CA LEU A 200 -23.00 -2.46 10.28
C LEU A 200 -23.07 -3.23 11.58
N ASP A 201 -23.61 -4.45 11.53
CA ASP A 201 -23.64 -5.35 12.68
C ASP A 201 -22.37 -6.22 12.67
N MET A 202 -21.59 -6.12 13.75
CA MET A 202 -20.37 -6.92 13.94
C MET A 202 -20.63 -8.16 14.83
N GLY A 203 -21.90 -8.56 14.99
CA GLY A 203 -22.32 -9.66 15.87
C GLY A 203 -22.54 -9.21 17.32
N THR A 204 -22.57 -7.90 17.56
CA THR A 204 -22.70 -7.28 18.88
C THR A 204 -24.01 -6.51 19.05
N SER A 205 -24.85 -6.46 18.01
CA SER A 205 -26.13 -5.76 18.08
C SER A 205 -27.07 -6.41 19.10
N THR A 206 -27.81 -5.57 19.81
CA THR A 206 -28.78 -5.99 20.84
C THR A 206 -30.22 -5.81 20.39
N GLU A 207 -30.45 -4.89 19.46
CA GLU A 207 -31.76 -4.50 18.95
C GLU A 207 -31.68 -4.25 17.44
N THR A 208 -32.80 -4.36 16.74
CA THR A 208 -32.88 -4.03 15.31
C THR A 208 -33.14 -2.54 15.11
N LEU A 209 -32.34 -1.88 14.29
CA LEU A 209 -32.52 -0.46 13.97
C LEU A 209 -33.66 -0.22 12.97
N ASP A 210 -34.37 0.88 13.15
CA ASP A 210 -35.32 1.40 12.16
C ASP A 210 -34.56 2.14 11.05
N GLY A 211 -34.49 1.52 9.87
CA GLY A 211 -33.75 2.05 8.73
C GLY A 211 -33.99 1.23 7.48
N THR A 212 -33.33 1.60 6.38
CA THR A 212 -33.48 0.89 5.10
C THR A 212 -32.38 -0.15 4.95
N PRO A 213 -32.69 -1.46 4.85
CA PRO A 213 -31.66 -2.46 4.58
C PRO A 213 -30.90 -2.17 3.29
N GLY A 214 -29.60 -2.41 3.29
CA GLY A 214 -28.73 -2.19 2.15
C GLY A 214 -27.41 -2.92 2.28
N VAL A 215 -26.46 -2.54 1.44
CA VAL A 215 -25.17 -3.19 1.31
C VAL A 215 -24.08 -2.13 1.41
N ASP A 216 -23.02 -2.43 2.17
CA ASP A 216 -21.82 -1.63 2.20
C ASP A 216 -21.14 -1.66 0.82
N PRO A 217 -20.94 -0.51 0.14
CA PRO A 217 -20.28 -0.46 -1.15
C PRO A 217 -18.80 -0.86 -1.11
N THR A 218 -18.16 -0.89 0.06
CA THR A 218 -16.73 -1.18 0.20
C THR A 218 -16.45 -2.67 0.24
N PHE A 219 -17.07 -3.38 1.18
CA PHE A 219 -16.81 -4.80 1.43
C PHE A 219 -17.99 -5.70 1.02
N GLY A 220 -19.12 -5.14 0.61
CA GLY A 220 -20.31 -5.90 0.21
C GLY A 220 -21.11 -6.50 1.36
N GLY A 221 -20.79 -6.12 2.61
CA GLY A 221 -21.48 -6.62 3.80
C GLY A 221 -22.91 -6.07 3.96
N PRO A 222 -23.82 -6.80 4.61
CA PRO A 222 -25.16 -6.30 4.91
C PRO A 222 -25.08 -5.13 5.91
N GLY A 223 -25.89 -4.09 5.68
CA GLY A 223 -25.98 -2.94 6.57
C GLY A 223 -27.35 -2.30 6.55
N ILE A 224 -27.58 -1.36 7.48
CA ILE A 224 -28.82 -0.61 7.57
C ILE A 224 -28.51 0.87 7.31
N TRP A 225 -29.12 1.44 6.29
CA TRP A 225 -29.03 2.87 6.01
C TRP A 225 -29.89 3.65 7.00
N ILE A 226 -29.25 4.56 7.71
CA ILE A 226 -29.84 5.39 8.76
C ILE A 226 -29.55 6.86 8.50
N ARG A 227 -30.23 7.72 9.24
CA ARG A 227 -30.00 9.17 9.23
C ARG A 227 -28.99 9.57 10.30
N ALA A 228 -28.39 10.76 10.14
CA ALA A 228 -27.40 11.30 11.08
C ALA A 228 -27.91 11.39 12.54
N ASP A 229 -29.20 11.67 12.74
CA ASP A 229 -29.83 11.78 14.06
C ASP A 229 -29.96 10.42 14.79
N GLN A 230 -29.89 9.31 14.06
CA GLN A 230 -29.97 7.96 14.61
C GLN A 230 -28.59 7.38 15.00
N GLN A 231 -27.48 8.07 14.70
CA GLN A 231 -26.12 7.57 14.92
C GLN A 231 -25.90 7.13 16.38
N ARG A 232 -26.22 8.00 17.35
CA ARG A 232 -25.97 7.72 18.78
C ARG A 232 -26.80 6.54 19.30
N GLU A 233 -27.98 6.31 18.73
CA GLU A 233 -28.84 5.20 19.09
C GLU A 233 -28.29 3.88 18.52
N ALA A 234 -27.89 3.91 17.25
CA ALA A 234 -27.25 2.78 16.57
C ALA A 234 -25.95 2.33 17.25
N GLU A 235 -25.08 3.27 17.62
CA GLU A 235 -23.85 2.98 18.36
C GLU A 235 -24.14 2.34 19.72
N LYS A 236 -25.15 2.83 20.46
CA LYS A 236 -25.58 2.25 21.74
C LYS A 236 -26.16 0.85 21.60
N ALA A 237 -26.87 0.60 20.49
CA ALA A 237 -27.43 -0.71 20.17
C ALA A 237 -26.34 -1.72 19.76
N GLY A 238 -25.09 -1.29 19.59
CA GLY A 238 -23.94 -2.16 19.29
C GLY A 238 -23.55 -2.22 17.81
N TYR A 239 -24.04 -1.29 16.98
CA TYR A 239 -23.67 -1.19 15.57
C TYR A 239 -22.44 -0.30 15.36
N LEU A 240 -21.64 -0.63 14.35
CA LEU A 240 -20.62 0.25 13.80
C LEU A 240 -21.28 1.20 12.79
N VAL A 241 -21.41 2.48 13.13
CA VAL A 241 -21.98 3.49 12.24
C VAL A 241 -20.87 4.18 11.45
N ILE A 242 -21.02 4.22 10.13
CA ILE A 242 -20.08 4.86 9.21
C ILE A 242 -20.75 6.07 8.57
N GLU A 243 -20.11 7.23 8.73
CA GLU A 243 -20.53 8.49 8.12
C GLU A 243 -20.21 8.56 6.61
N PRO A 244 -20.91 9.40 5.82
CA PRO A 244 -20.78 9.41 4.37
C PRO A 244 -19.36 9.69 3.85
N GLY A 245 -18.66 10.66 4.47
CA GLY A 245 -17.29 11.02 4.10
C GLY A 245 -16.32 9.88 4.37
N MET A 246 -16.43 9.24 5.54
CA MET A 246 -15.61 8.09 5.90
C MET A 246 -15.89 6.89 4.98
N LEU A 247 -17.16 6.63 4.63
CA LEU A 247 -17.52 5.55 3.72
C LEU A 247 -16.88 5.75 2.34
N LEU A 248 -16.95 6.98 1.82
CA LEU A 248 -16.34 7.35 0.54
C LEU A 248 -14.82 7.15 0.55
N VAL A 249 -14.15 7.60 1.61
CA VAL A 249 -12.70 7.47 1.78
C VAL A 249 -12.28 6.00 1.92
N THR A 250 -13.03 5.21 2.69
CA THR A 250 -12.75 3.78 2.89
C THR A 250 -12.90 3.02 1.57
N HIS A 251 -13.97 3.31 0.82
CA HIS A 251 -14.17 2.70 -0.50
C HIS A 251 -13.10 3.14 -1.51
N LEU A 252 -12.68 4.40 -1.47
CA LEU A 252 -11.57 4.89 -2.30
C LEU A 252 -10.27 4.15 -1.98
N GLN A 253 -9.92 4.03 -0.70
CA GLN A 253 -8.71 3.35 -0.25
C GLN A 253 -8.69 1.90 -0.71
N GLU A 254 -9.78 1.16 -0.51
CA GLU A 254 -9.88 -0.24 -0.92
C GLU A 254 -9.83 -0.38 -2.45
N THR A 255 -10.48 0.53 -3.17
CA THR A 255 -10.45 0.57 -4.64
C THR A 255 -9.03 0.81 -5.16
N LEU A 256 -8.35 1.86 -4.68
CA LEU A 256 -6.98 2.17 -5.09
C LEU A 256 -5.99 1.06 -4.71
N ARG A 257 -6.21 0.37 -3.59
CA ARG A 257 -5.44 -0.81 -3.20
C ARG A 257 -5.62 -1.96 -4.20
N ARG A 258 -6.86 -2.25 -4.60
CA ARG A 258 -7.19 -3.28 -5.59
C ARG A 258 -6.56 -2.98 -6.95
N PHE A 259 -6.57 -1.71 -7.36
CA PHE A 259 -6.05 -1.25 -8.66
C PHE A 259 -4.60 -0.72 -8.57
N ALA A 260 -3.86 -1.05 -7.51
CA ALA A 260 -2.51 -0.54 -7.27
C ALA A 260 -1.52 -0.82 -8.41
N SER A 261 -1.66 -1.97 -9.09
CA SER A 261 -0.83 -2.35 -10.24
C SER A 261 -1.05 -1.46 -11.45
N GLU A 262 -2.26 -0.92 -11.65
CA GLU A 262 -2.61 -0.02 -12.76
C GLU A 262 -2.17 1.43 -12.49
N LEU A 263 -2.05 1.81 -11.22
CA LEU A 263 -1.57 3.15 -10.83
C LEU A 263 -0.09 3.35 -11.13
N LEU A 264 0.72 2.29 -11.01
CA LEU A 264 2.17 2.34 -11.17
C LEU A 264 2.56 2.60 -12.64
N THR A 265 3.22 3.72 -12.89
CA THR A 265 3.72 4.08 -14.22
C THR A 265 5.21 3.82 -14.37
N LEU A 266 5.70 3.88 -15.62
CA LEU A 266 7.15 3.89 -15.89
C LEU A 266 7.87 5.09 -15.27
N ASP A 267 7.18 6.23 -15.14
CA ASP A 267 7.77 7.43 -14.52
C ASP A 267 7.93 7.24 -13.01
N ASP A 268 6.94 6.63 -12.34
CA ASP A 268 7.05 6.28 -10.93
C ASP A 268 8.24 5.36 -10.67
N VAL A 269 8.47 4.37 -11.52
CA VAL A 269 9.63 3.46 -11.41
C VAL A 269 10.94 4.22 -11.62
N ARG A 270 10.99 5.16 -12.58
CA ARG A 270 12.15 6.03 -12.76
C ARG A 270 12.40 6.85 -11.49
N ASN A 271 11.37 7.49 -10.94
CA ASN A 271 11.47 8.29 -9.72
C ASN A 271 11.93 7.43 -8.53
N LEU A 272 11.45 6.19 -8.39
CA LEU A 272 11.92 5.25 -7.36
C LEU A 272 13.41 4.92 -7.50
N ILE A 273 13.91 4.75 -8.72
CA ILE A 273 15.34 4.52 -8.99
C ILE A 273 16.16 5.78 -8.67
N GLU A 274 15.68 6.97 -9.05
CA GLU A 274 16.36 8.23 -8.77
C GLU A 274 16.49 8.47 -7.26
N LEU A 275 15.44 8.16 -6.48
CA LEU A 275 15.48 8.24 -5.01
C LEU A 275 16.53 7.31 -4.37
N GLN A 276 16.94 6.23 -5.05
CA GLN A 276 18.01 5.36 -4.56
C GLN A 276 19.41 5.92 -4.84
N ARG A 277 19.58 6.90 -5.73
CA ARG A 277 20.92 7.41 -6.07
C ARG A 277 21.67 8.00 -4.88
N ASP A 278 20.95 8.68 -4.00
CA ASP A 278 21.55 9.37 -2.86
C ASP A 278 21.97 8.39 -1.74
N SER A 279 21.35 7.20 -1.66
CA SER A 279 21.54 6.25 -0.57
C SER A 279 22.21 4.93 -0.97
N GLN A 280 22.11 4.52 -2.24
CA GLN A 280 22.52 3.21 -2.77
C GLN A 280 23.11 3.36 -4.19
N SER A 281 24.13 4.21 -4.31
CA SER A 281 24.74 4.53 -5.60
C SER A 281 25.37 3.32 -6.30
N ALA A 282 25.89 2.33 -5.55
CA ALA A 282 26.52 1.14 -6.12
C ALA A 282 25.51 0.24 -6.85
N GLU A 283 24.36 -0.04 -6.24
CA GLU A 283 23.29 -0.84 -6.83
C GLU A 283 22.69 -0.18 -8.06
N VAL A 284 22.57 1.16 -8.06
CA VAL A 284 22.10 1.92 -9.23
C VAL A 284 23.11 1.85 -10.38
N GLU A 285 24.41 1.98 -10.11
CA GLU A 285 25.43 1.85 -11.15
C GLU A 285 25.51 0.40 -11.70
N GLU A 286 25.34 -0.61 -10.85
CA GLU A 286 25.26 -2.00 -11.30
C GLU A 286 23.98 -2.26 -12.13
N LEU A 287 22.85 -1.62 -11.78
CA LEU A 287 21.64 -1.64 -12.61
C LEU A 287 21.88 -1.01 -13.98
N ARG A 288 22.60 0.12 -14.06
CA ARG A 288 22.94 0.74 -15.36
C ARG A 288 23.78 -0.18 -16.24
N ALA A 289 24.64 -1.00 -15.62
CA ALA A 289 25.45 -2.00 -16.31
C ALA A 289 24.67 -3.29 -16.63
N SER A 290 23.51 -3.49 -16.00
CA SER A 290 22.64 -4.66 -16.20
C SER A 290 21.87 -4.57 -17.53
N PRO A 291 21.57 -5.70 -18.19
CA PRO A 291 20.74 -5.71 -19.40
C PRO A 291 19.25 -5.42 -19.14
N LEU A 292 18.84 -5.18 -17.88
CA LEU A 292 17.44 -4.95 -17.53
C LEU A 292 16.94 -3.60 -18.03
N SER A 293 15.85 -3.64 -18.80
CA SER A 293 15.14 -2.42 -19.22
C SER A 293 14.26 -1.88 -18.09
N LEU A 294 14.00 -0.57 -18.10
CA LEU A 294 13.01 0.05 -17.20
C LEU A 294 11.63 -0.63 -17.29
N SER A 295 11.23 -1.02 -18.51
CA SER A 295 9.99 -1.76 -18.76
C SER A 295 9.96 -3.12 -18.07
N THR A 296 11.09 -3.82 -17.98
CA THR A 296 11.18 -5.10 -17.28
C THR A 296 11.02 -4.91 -15.77
N ILE A 297 11.65 -3.87 -15.20
CA ILE A 297 11.51 -3.54 -13.77
C ILE A 297 10.05 -3.18 -13.46
N HIS A 298 9.45 -2.33 -14.28
CA HIS A 298 8.03 -1.96 -14.16
C HIS A 298 7.13 -3.19 -14.22
N ALA A 299 7.31 -4.08 -15.20
CA ALA A 299 6.53 -5.31 -15.30
C ALA A 299 6.67 -6.22 -14.06
N VAL A 300 7.86 -6.33 -13.47
CA VAL A 300 8.05 -7.09 -12.22
C VAL A 300 7.30 -6.43 -11.06
N LEU A 301 7.39 -5.11 -10.90
CA LEU A 301 6.69 -4.39 -9.83
C LEU A 301 5.16 -4.48 -9.97
N VAL A 302 4.65 -4.34 -11.20
CA VAL A 302 3.22 -4.52 -11.52
C VAL A 302 2.77 -5.93 -11.10
N ARG A 303 3.50 -6.98 -11.49
CA ARG A 303 3.17 -8.37 -11.10
C ARG A 303 3.22 -8.60 -9.59
N LEU A 304 4.12 -7.94 -8.85
CA LEU A 304 4.13 -7.98 -7.38
C LEU A 304 2.87 -7.31 -6.79
N LEU A 305 2.49 -6.14 -7.32
CA LEU A 305 1.32 -5.39 -6.86
C LEU A 305 -0.01 -6.08 -7.19
N GLU A 306 -0.11 -6.77 -8.33
CA GLU A 306 -1.26 -7.62 -8.67
C GLU A 306 -1.52 -8.66 -7.57
N GLU A 307 -0.46 -9.19 -6.95
CA GLU A 307 -0.54 -10.14 -5.84
C GLU A 307 -0.52 -9.46 -4.46
N GLN A 308 -0.74 -8.14 -4.41
CA GLN A 308 -0.77 -7.33 -3.18
C GLN A 308 0.52 -7.44 -2.35
N VAL A 309 1.67 -7.62 -3.03
CA VAL A 309 3.00 -7.59 -2.43
C VAL A 309 3.54 -6.16 -2.46
N SER A 310 3.85 -5.64 -1.27
CA SER A 310 4.39 -4.29 -1.12
C SER A 310 5.75 -4.15 -1.78
N ILE A 311 5.90 -3.11 -2.60
CA ILE A 311 7.14 -2.71 -3.25
C ILE A 311 7.92 -1.65 -2.47
N LYS A 312 7.47 -1.31 -1.25
CA LYS A 312 8.14 -0.32 -0.38
C LYS A 312 9.60 -0.66 -0.11
N ASN A 313 9.93 -1.95 0.00
CA ASN A 313 11.30 -2.41 0.10
C ASN A 313 11.98 -2.48 -1.28
N PHE A 314 11.83 -1.40 -2.05
CA PHE A 314 12.41 -1.24 -3.38
C PHE A 314 13.92 -1.49 -3.43
N PRO A 315 14.73 -1.09 -2.43
CA PRO A 315 16.15 -1.49 -2.33
C PRO A 315 16.41 -2.98 -2.51
N ARG A 316 15.67 -3.83 -1.77
CA ARG A 316 15.85 -5.29 -1.83
C ARG A 316 15.33 -5.88 -3.12
N ILE A 317 14.29 -5.30 -3.69
CA ILE A 317 13.79 -5.66 -5.01
C ILE A 317 14.88 -5.39 -6.05
N LEU A 318 15.45 -4.17 -6.04
CA LEU A 318 16.48 -3.75 -6.97
C LEU A 318 17.75 -4.61 -6.86
N GLU A 319 18.24 -4.85 -5.64
CA GLU A 319 19.37 -5.75 -5.37
C GLU A 319 19.15 -7.14 -6.02
N THR A 320 17.93 -7.66 -5.91
CA THR A 320 17.58 -8.98 -6.46
C THR A 320 17.49 -8.94 -7.98
N LEU A 321 16.89 -7.89 -8.54
CA LEU A 321 16.78 -7.72 -9.98
C LEU A 321 18.15 -7.59 -10.63
N VAL A 322 19.06 -6.81 -10.07
CA VAL A 322 20.43 -6.69 -10.59
C VAL A 322 21.15 -8.03 -10.56
N ARG A 323 21.08 -8.76 -9.43
CA ARG A 323 21.71 -10.08 -9.25
C ARG A 323 21.22 -11.13 -10.26
N HIS A 324 19.92 -11.14 -10.56
CA HIS A 324 19.29 -12.17 -11.40
C HIS A 324 19.12 -11.73 -12.87
N GLY A 325 19.08 -10.43 -13.14
CA GLY A 325 18.79 -9.84 -14.45
C GLY A 325 19.85 -10.10 -15.51
N SER A 326 21.10 -10.32 -15.12
CA SER A 326 22.16 -10.75 -16.03
C SER A 326 21.96 -12.19 -16.57
N ARG A 327 21.19 -13.02 -15.85
CA ARG A 327 20.96 -14.43 -16.18
C ARG A 327 19.66 -14.66 -16.94
N THR A 328 18.64 -13.85 -16.66
CA THR A 328 17.32 -13.98 -17.28
C THR A 328 16.58 -12.64 -17.31
N GLY A 329 15.87 -12.38 -18.40
CA GLY A 329 14.89 -11.30 -18.53
C GLY A 329 13.45 -11.77 -18.35
N ASP A 330 13.23 -13.03 -18.00
CA ASP A 330 11.90 -13.59 -17.77
C ASP A 330 11.27 -12.99 -16.51
N ILE A 331 10.13 -12.32 -16.70
CA ILE A 331 9.43 -11.59 -15.64
C ILE A 331 8.97 -12.53 -14.51
N GLU A 332 8.45 -13.71 -14.82
CA GLU A 332 7.92 -14.62 -13.79
C GLU A 332 9.06 -15.21 -12.94
N LEU A 333 10.22 -15.50 -13.56
CA LEU A 333 11.40 -15.92 -12.82
C LEU A 333 11.97 -14.81 -11.93
N LEU A 334 11.98 -13.56 -12.42
CA LEU A 334 12.41 -12.41 -11.63
C LEU A 334 11.46 -12.13 -10.48
N VAL A 335 10.14 -12.19 -10.70
CA VAL A 335 9.10 -12.07 -9.67
C VAL A 335 9.30 -13.15 -8.60
N ALA A 336 9.50 -14.41 -8.99
CA ALA A 336 9.74 -15.49 -8.05
C ALA A 336 10.99 -15.25 -7.19
N ALA A 337 12.10 -14.81 -7.78
CA ALA A 337 13.32 -14.47 -7.05
C ALA A 337 13.10 -13.31 -6.06
N VAL A 338 12.40 -12.25 -6.49
CA VAL A 338 12.08 -11.09 -5.64
C VAL A 338 11.16 -11.50 -4.49
N ARG A 339 10.12 -12.30 -4.75
CA ARG A 339 9.21 -12.79 -3.70
C ARG A 339 9.97 -13.61 -2.64
N VAL A 340 10.86 -14.52 -3.06
CA VAL A 340 11.73 -15.27 -2.14
C VAL A 340 12.57 -14.31 -1.28
N ARG A 341 13.15 -13.26 -1.89
CA ARG A 341 13.90 -12.24 -1.14
C ARG A 341 13.03 -11.50 -0.13
N LEU A 342 11.79 -11.20 -0.49
CA LEU A 342 10.80 -10.52 0.35
C LEU A 342 10.03 -11.48 1.28
N GLY A 343 10.42 -12.76 1.35
CA GLY A 343 9.67 -13.81 2.05
C GLY A 343 9.24 -13.45 3.47
N ARG A 344 10.13 -12.83 4.26
CA ARG A 344 9.80 -12.36 5.63
C ARG A 344 8.71 -11.29 5.64
N GLN A 345 8.74 -10.35 4.70
CA GLN A 345 7.72 -9.30 4.56
C GLN A 345 6.38 -9.88 4.12
N ILE A 346 6.41 -10.84 3.19
CA ILE A 346 5.19 -11.49 2.67
C ILE A 346 4.53 -12.35 3.76
N CYS A 347 5.32 -13.15 4.48
CA CYS A 347 4.81 -14.06 5.50
C CYS A 347 4.29 -13.35 6.75
N GLN A 348 4.74 -12.13 7.04
CA GLN A 348 4.44 -11.41 8.30
C GLN A 348 2.95 -11.36 8.63
N ARG A 349 2.08 -11.21 7.63
CA ARG A 349 0.63 -11.10 7.83
C ARG A 349 -0.07 -12.44 8.12
N TYR A 350 0.63 -13.56 7.97
CA TYR A 350 0.12 -14.92 8.21
C TYR A 350 0.75 -15.59 9.43
N LEU A 351 1.60 -14.86 10.17
CA LEU A 351 2.22 -15.35 11.38
C LEU A 351 1.23 -15.30 12.55
N ASP A 352 1.13 -16.39 13.29
CA ASP A 352 0.47 -16.41 14.59
C ASP A 352 1.36 -15.81 15.70
N ARG A 353 0.83 -15.84 16.93
CA ARG A 353 1.54 -15.39 18.13
C ARG A 353 2.79 -16.22 18.43
N ASP A 354 2.85 -17.46 17.94
CA ASP A 354 4.00 -18.38 18.11
C ASP A 354 5.01 -18.27 16.94
N GLY A 355 4.74 -17.41 15.94
CA GLY A 355 5.59 -17.22 14.77
C GLY A 355 5.47 -18.32 13.71
N ARG A 356 4.33 -19.03 13.66
CA ARG A 356 4.00 -20.05 12.65
C ARG A 356 3.12 -19.45 11.55
N VAL A 357 3.34 -19.87 10.31
CA VAL A 357 2.49 -19.49 9.17
C VAL A 357 1.28 -20.43 9.10
N HIS A 358 0.08 -19.87 9.19
CA HIS A 358 -1.16 -20.61 8.95
C HIS A 358 -1.37 -20.83 7.46
N ALA A 359 -1.53 -22.10 7.07
CA ALA A 359 -1.53 -22.49 5.67
C ALA A 359 -2.57 -23.55 5.32
N ILE A 360 -3.12 -23.42 4.12
CA ILE A 360 -3.77 -24.49 3.37
C ILE A 360 -2.72 -25.06 2.42
N GLY A 361 -2.60 -26.37 2.33
CA GLY A 361 -1.66 -27.06 1.45
C GLY A 361 -2.36 -27.96 0.44
N LEU A 362 -1.61 -28.35 -0.59
CA LEU A 362 -1.98 -29.43 -1.48
C LEU A 362 -1.16 -30.68 -1.17
N GLU A 363 -1.71 -31.85 -1.45
CA GLU A 363 -0.93 -33.08 -1.44
C GLU A 363 -0.03 -33.18 -2.68
N PRO A 364 1.13 -33.86 -2.59
CA PRO A 364 2.11 -33.92 -3.68
C PRO A 364 1.54 -34.44 -5.01
N GLU A 365 0.65 -35.43 -4.98
CA GLU A 365 0.01 -35.97 -6.19
C GLU A 365 -0.82 -34.90 -6.92
N LEU A 366 -1.53 -34.07 -6.16
CA LEU A 366 -2.34 -33.00 -6.71
C LEU A 366 -1.48 -31.89 -7.31
N GLU A 367 -0.38 -31.50 -6.64
CA GLU A 367 0.58 -30.54 -7.21
C GLU A 367 1.17 -31.05 -8.54
N GLU A 368 1.54 -32.33 -8.61
CA GLU A 368 2.10 -32.94 -9.81
C GLU A 368 1.10 -32.90 -10.98
N ARG A 369 -0.18 -33.21 -10.71
CA ARG A 369 -1.25 -33.12 -11.72
C ARG A 369 -1.51 -31.70 -12.19
N LEU A 370 -1.46 -30.72 -11.30
CA LEU A 370 -1.63 -29.31 -11.66
C LEU A 370 -0.46 -28.79 -12.50
N LEU A 371 0.76 -29.22 -12.21
CA LEU A 371 1.94 -28.91 -13.02
C LEU A 371 1.85 -29.52 -14.44
N GLU A 372 1.43 -30.80 -14.55
CA GLU A 372 1.20 -31.45 -15.86
C GLU A 372 0.18 -30.67 -16.72
N LEU A 373 -0.85 -30.08 -16.10
CA LEU A 373 -1.83 -29.26 -16.80
C LEU A 373 -1.24 -27.94 -17.31
N ASN A 374 -0.36 -27.32 -16.53
CA ASN A 374 0.27 -26.05 -16.88
C ASN A 374 1.23 -26.21 -18.07
N ASP A 375 2.02 -27.29 -18.09
CA ASP A 375 3.01 -27.57 -19.15
C ASP A 375 2.38 -27.95 -20.50
N ALA A 376 1.22 -28.61 -20.48
CA ALA A 376 0.57 -29.10 -21.68
C ALA A 376 -0.02 -28.00 -22.58
N GLY A 377 0.05 -26.71 -22.18
CA GLY A 377 -0.59 -25.60 -22.89
C GLY A 377 -2.10 -25.83 -23.11
N ALA A 378 -2.69 -26.74 -22.35
CA ALA A 378 -4.01 -27.27 -22.58
C ALA A 378 -5.04 -26.25 -22.09
N GLY A 379 -5.42 -25.36 -23.00
CA GLY A 379 -6.39 -24.32 -22.76
C GLY A 379 -7.64 -24.85 -22.07
N ARG A 380 -8.00 -24.21 -20.96
CA ARG A 380 -9.37 -23.95 -20.46
C ARG A 380 -10.44 -25.05 -20.60
N LYS A 381 -10.08 -26.32 -20.71
CA LYS A 381 -10.98 -27.40 -20.32
C LYS A 381 -10.76 -27.58 -18.84
N ALA A 382 -11.45 -26.77 -18.05
CA ALA A 382 -11.59 -27.00 -16.61
C ALA A 382 -11.97 -28.48 -16.47
N ARG A 383 -11.07 -29.27 -15.91
CA ARG A 383 -11.43 -30.64 -15.57
C ARG A 383 -12.38 -30.51 -14.38
N PRO A 384 -13.46 -31.31 -14.28
CA PRO A 384 -14.40 -31.20 -13.17
C PRO A 384 -13.74 -31.28 -11.77
N TRP A 385 -12.57 -31.92 -11.66
CA TRP A 385 -11.79 -31.94 -10.41
C TRP A 385 -11.11 -30.61 -10.07
N VAL A 386 -10.76 -29.79 -11.07
CA VAL A 386 -10.17 -28.44 -10.86
C VAL A 386 -11.24 -27.50 -10.31
N GLU A 387 -12.47 -27.58 -10.82
CA GLU A 387 -13.61 -26.83 -10.28
C GLU A 387 -13.86 -27.22 -8.82
N ARG A 388 -13.91 -28.52 -8.51
CA ARG A 388 -14.05 -29.01 -7.12
C ARG A 388 -12.89 -28.60 -6.22
N LEU A 389 -11.66 -28.57 -6.73
CA LEU A 389 -10.51 -28.04 -5.98
C LEU A 389 -10.71 -26.58 -5.61
N VAL A 390 -11.12 -25.77 -6.59
CA VAL A 390 -11.35 -24.35 -6.38
C VAL A 390 -12.48 -24.12 -5.38
N ASP A 391 -13.60 -24.84 -5.49
CA ASP A 391 -14.71 -24.77 -4.54
C ASP A 391 -14.25 -25.16 -3.13
N ASN A 392 -13.53 -26.26 -2.97
CA ASN A 392 -13.01 -26.71 -1.68
C ASN A 392 -12.04 -25.68 -1.04
N LEU A 393 -11.17 -25.07 -1.86
CA LEU A 393 -10.28 -24.02 -1.39
C LEU A 393 -11.06 -22.76 -1.00
N VAL A 394 -12.09 -22.37 -1.76
CA VAL A 394 -12.97 -21.23 -1.44
C VAL A 394 -13.64 -21.45 -0.07
N ASP A 395 -14.25 -22.61 0.15
CA ASP A 395 -14.89 -22.95 1.43
C ASP A 395 -13.88 -22.89 2.59
N SER A 396 -12.66 -23.40 2.37
CA SER A 396 -11.59 -23.41 3.38
C SER A 396 -11.11 -21.99 3.73
N PHE A 397 -10.99 -21.11 2.73
CA PHE A 397 -10.64 -19.71 2.95
C PHE A 397 -11.75 -18.97 3.69
N GLN A 398 -13.02 -19.19 3.33
CA GLN A 398 -14.16 -18.59 4.02
C GLN A 398 -14.23 -19.02 5.50
N GLN A 399 -14.03 -20.30 5.78
CA GLN A 399 -13.97 -20.80 7.16
C GLN A 399 -12.83 -20.16 7.96
N SER A 400 -11.67 -19.92 7.33
CA SER A 400 -10.54 -19.24 7.96
C SER A 400 -10.84 -17.77 8.25
N GLU A 401 -11.54 -17.09 7.33
CA GLU A 401 -11.98 -15.70 7.51
C GLU A 401 -13.00 -15.57 8.66
N GLU A 402 -13.96 -16.49 8.77
CA GLU A 402 -14.92 -16.54 9.89
C GLU A 402 -14.22 -16.69 11.25
N GLN A 403 -13.12 -17.44 11.29
CA GLN A 403 -12.29 -17.61 12.49
C GLN A 403 -11.32 -16.45 12.73
N GLN A 404 -11.32 -15.42 11.87
CA GLN A 404 -10.39 -14.30 11.89
C GLN A 404 -8.93 -14.75 11.86
N GLN A 405 -8.65 -15.87 11.17
CA GLN A 405 -7.33 -16.49 11.08
C GLN A 405 -6.72 -16.22 9.70
N PRO A 406 -5.74 -15.32 9.56
CA PRO A 406 -5.11 -15.04 8.28
C PRO A 406 -4.37 -16.29 7.77
N THR A 407 -4.87 -16.84 6.67
CA THR A 407 -4.38 -18.11 6.11
C THR A 407 -3.91 -17.89 4.68
N ALA A 408 -2.84 -18.58 4.27
CA ALA A 408 -2.34 -18.56 2.91
C ALA A 408 -2.31 -19.95 2.27
N LEU A 409 -2.48 -20.04 0.95
CA LEU A 409 -2.25 -21.28 0.21
C LEU A 409 -0.74 -21.44 0.01
N VAL A 410 -0.16 -22.56 0.43
CA VAL A 410 1.27 -22.84 0.28
C VAL A 410 1.48 -23.98 -0.71
N THR A 411 2.38 -23.76 -1.68
CA THR A 411 2.64 -24.67 -2.81
C THR A 411 4.11 -24.61 -3.25
N SER A 412 4.51 -25.48 -4.18
CA SER A 412 5.80 -25.38 -4.90
C SER A 412 5.96 -24.06 -5.68
N ILE A 413 7.22 -23.65 -5.90
CA ILE A 413 7.59 -22.41 -6.60
C ILE A 413 7.05 -22.35 -8.04
N ASP A 414 7.07 -23.49 -8.74
CA ASP A 414 6.66 -23.60 -10.15
C ASP A 414 5.13 -23.48 -10.31
N LEU A 415 4.37 -23.90 -9.30
CA LEU A 415 2.91 -23.93 -9.35
C LEU A 415 2.26 -22.64 -8.81
N ARG A 416 2.97 -21.88 -7.96
CA ARG A 416 2.45 -20.71 -7.22
C ARG A 416 1.75 -19.67 -8.10
N SER A 417 2.39 -19.22 -9.21
CA SER A 417 1.81 -18.22 -10.11
C SER A 417 0.57 -18.72 -10.84
N HIS A 418 0.54 -20.01 -11.17
CA HIS A 418 -0.61 -20.65 -11.80
C HIS A 418 -1.79 -20.75 -10.83
N LEU A 419 -1.54 -21.24 -9.60
CA LEU A 419 -2.57 -21.34 -8.57
C LEU A 419 -3.11 -19.97 -8.15
N TRP A 420 -2.25 -18.95 -8.05
CA TRP A 420 -2.73 -17.60 -7.77
C TRP A 420 -3.69 -17.10 -8.85
N ARG A 421 -3.36 -17.26 -10.13
CA ARG A 421 -4.26 -16.88 -11.25
C ARG A 421 -5.56 -17.69 -11.27
N LEU A 422 -5.50 -18.97 -10.91
CA LEU A 422 -6.68 -19.82 -10.81
C LEU A 422 -7.61 -19.34 -9.69
N MET A 423 -7.05 -19.04 -8.52
CA MET A 423 -7.82 -18.68 -7.33
C MET A 423 -8.27 -17.22 -7.32
N SER A 424 -7.50 -16.29 -7.87
CA SER A 424 -7.78 -14.83 -7.81
C SER A 424 -9.07 -14.42 -8.52
N THR A 425 -9.59 -15.28 -9.42
CA THR A 425 -10.89 -15.09 -10.07
C THR A 425 -12.06 -15.18 -9.09
N ASN A 426 -11.96 -16.09 -8.11
CA ASN A 426 -13.03 -16.35 -7.13
C ASN A 426 -12.75 -15.73 -5.77
N LEU A 427 -11.47 -15.56 -5.43
CA LEU A 427 -11.01 -14.96 -4.19
C LEU A 427 -10.05 -13.80 -4.51
N PRO A 428 -10.55 -12.57 -4.72
CA PRO A 428 -9.70 -11.42 -5.07
C PRO A 428 -8.59 -11.11 -4.05
N ARG A 429 -8.77 -11.54 -2.80
CA ARG A 429 -7.81 -11.35 -1.69
C ARG A 429 -6.97 -12.59 -1.39
N VAL A 430 -7.02 -13.62 -2.23
CA VAL A 430 -6.26 -14.85 -2.00
C VAL A 430 -4.76 -14.57 -1.97
N SER A 431 -4.09 -15.24 -1.03
CA SER A 431 -2.64 -15.25 -1.00
C SER A 431 -2.10 -16.63 -1.24
N VAL A 432 -1.21 -16.73 -2.22
CA VAL A 432 -0.54 -17.96 -2.59
C VAL A 432 0.96 -17.75 -2.39
N LEU A 433 1.54 -18.53 -1.48
CA LEU A 433 2.96 -18.50 -1.13
C LEU A 433 3.65 -19.73 -1.71
N SER A 434 4.91 -19.54 -2.09
CA SER A 434 5.77 -20.69 -2.35
C SER A 434 6.46 -21.15 -1.06
N PHE A 435 6.77 -22.44 -0.94
CA PHE A 435 7.64 -22.94 0.15
C PHE A 435 8.98 -22.20 0.23
N ALA A 436 9.47 -21.67 -0.89
CA ALA A 436 10.72 -20.91 -0.95
C ALA A 436 10.62 -19.50 -0.35
N GLU A 437 9.40 -18.95 -0.23
CA GLU A 437 9.15 -17.64 0.39
C GLU A 437 9.08 -17.71 1.90
N ILE A 438 8.81 -18.88 2.48
CA ILE A 438 8.71 -19.06 3.93
C ILE A 438 10.13 -19.14 4.52
N PRO A 439 10.50 -18.26 5.48
CA PRO A 439 11.80 -18.33 6.11
C PRO A 439 12.06 -19.71 6.74
N ARG A 440 13.29 -20.24 6.61
CA ARG A 440 13.64 -21.58 7.12
C ARG A 440 13.43 -21.77 8.63
N ASN A 441 13.36 -20.67 9.38
CA ASN A 441 13.17 -20.64 10.82
C ASN A 441 11.70 -20.41 11.21
N THR A 442 10.78 -20.54 10.27
CA THR A 442 9.35 -20.34 10.45
C THR A 442 8.65 -21.67 10.18
N ASP A 443 7.93 -22.17 11.18
CA ASP A 443 7.14 -23.39 11.05
C ASP A 443 5.81 -23.11 10.33
N ILE A 444 5.27 -24.13 9.69
CA ILE A 444 3.98 -24.06 9.00
C ILE A 444 2.95 -24.81 9.84
N TYR A 445 1.85 -24.15 10.16
CA TYR A 445 0.67 -24.77 10.76
C TYR A 445 -0.34 -25.04 9.64
N TRP A 446 -0.59 -26.33 9.38
CA TRP A 446 -1.53 -26.75 8.33
C TRP A 446 -2.94 -26.79 8.86
N GLU A 447 -3.77 -25.85 8.41
CA GLU A 447 -5.22 -25.87 8.68
C GLU A 447 -5.89 -27.01 7.93
N MET A 448 -5.47 -27.21 6.68
CA MET A 448 -5.98 -28.25 5.81
C MET A 448 -4.92 -28.64 4.79
N ARG A 449 -4.97 -29.90 4.34
CA ARG A 449 -4.28 -30.35 3.15
C ARG A 449 -5.28 -31.02 2.22
N VAL A 450 -5.49 -30.44 1.06
CA VAL A 450 -6.45 -30.95 0.06
C VAL A 450 -5.81 -32.16 -0.63
N SER A 451 -6.46 -33.31 -0.51
CA SER A 451 -6.03 -34.55 -1.15
C SER A 451 -6.67 -34.73 -2.52
N GLY A 452 -6.15 -35.69 -3.30
CA GLY A 452 -6.75 -36.05 -4.57
C GLY A 452 -8.12 -36.72 -4.44
N ASP A 453 -8.35 -37.41 -3.33
CA ASP A 453 -9.62 -38.08 -3.03
C ASP A 453 -10.72 -37.05 -2.75
N ASP A 454 -10.41 -35.97 -2.04
CA ASP A 454 -11.36 -34.89 -1.69
C ASP A 454 -11.97 -34.23 -2.94
N ILE A 455 -11.20 -34.16 -4.02
CA ILE A 455 -11.59 -33.50 -5.27
C ILE A 455 -11.95 -34.51 -6.37
N GLY A 456 -11.99 -35.80 -6.06
CA GLY A 456 -12.30 -36.87 -7.02
C GLY A 456 -11.39 -36.83 -8.24
N LEU A 457 -10.06 -36.77 -8.02
CA LEU A 457 -9.08 -36.94 -9.08
C LEU A 457 -9.34 -38.30 -9.77
N PRO A 458 -9.48 -38.35 -11.10
CA PRO A 458 -9.67 -39.62 -11.78
C PRO A 458 -8.44 -40.51 -11.54
N GLU A 459 -8.67 -41.72 -11.03
CA GLU A 459 -7.61 -42.72 -10.80
C GLU A 459 -6.81 -42.93 -12.09
N GLY A 460 -5.62 -42.31 -12.14
CA GLY A 460 -4.77 -42.32 -13.32
C GLY A 460 -3.70 -43.38 -13.22
N SER A 461 -4.08 -44.66 -13.32
CA SER A 461 -3.24 -45.87 -13.34
C SER A 461 -2.25 -45.95 -12.17
N ALA A 462 -2.40 -46.98 -11.34
CA ALA A 462 -1.31 -47.47 -10.52
C ALA A 462 -0.02 -47.53 -11.36
N ARG A 463 0.89 -46.57 -11.18
CA ARG A 463 2.28 -46.79 -11.58
C ARG A 463 2.76 -47.86 -10.62
N SER A 464 2.91 -49.04 -11.19
CA SER A 464 3.59 -50.18 -10.61
C SER A 464 4.76 -49.70 -9.75
N SER A 465 4.80 -50.21 -8.53
CA SER A 465 6.01 -50.34 -7.72
C SER A 465 7.28 -50.47 -8.58
N GLY A 466 8.19 -49.50 -8.49
CA GLY A 466 9.55 -49.61 -9.01
C GLY A 466 10.04 -48.38 -9.79
N GLY A 467 10.64 -47.43 -9.09
CA GLY A 467 11.38 -46.33 -9.71
C GLY A 467 11.78 -45.27 -8.69
N ALA A 468 13.08 -45.18 -8.37
CA ALA A 468 13.63 -44.44 -7.25
C ALA A 468 13.38 -42.92 -7.24
N LYS A 469 13.10 -42.40 -6.03
CA LYS A 469 13.00 -41.00 -5.59
C LYS A 469 14.27 -40.17 -5.91
N PRO A 470 14.17 -38.86 -6.24
CA PRO A 470 15.31 -37.94 -6.13
C PRO A 470 15.32 -37.07 -4.86
N TYR A 471 14.38 -37.19 -3.91
CA TYR A 471 14.34 -36.33 -2.71
C TYR A 471 14.95 -36.93 -1.41
N ALA A 472 15.46 -38.16 -1.44
CA ALA A 472 15.99 -38.83 -0.23
C ALA A 472 17.49 -38.56 0.07
N LYS A 473 18.22 -37.82 -0.79
CA LYS A 473 19.69 -37.63 -0.65
C LYS A 473 20.11 -36.40 0.18
N ALA A 474 19.20 -35.49 0.52
CA ALA A 474 19.53 -34.33 1.36
C ALA A 474 19.39 -34.61 2.87
N ALA A 475 18.50 -35.53 3.27
CA ALA A 475 18.30 -35.89 4.68
C ALA A 475 19.38 -36.85 5.22
N HIS A 476 19.83 -37.80 4.39
CA HIS A 476 20.78 -38.83 4.84
C HIS A 476 22.25 -38.37 4.94
N LEU A 477 22.59 -37.19 4.38
CA LEU A 477 23.95 -36.63 4.45
C LEU A 477 24.20 -35.85 5.76
N MET A 478 23.14 -35.30 6.37
CA MET A 478 23.25 -34.61 7.66
C MET A 478 23.26 -35.57 8.85
N GLU A 479 22.61 -36.73 8.72
CA GLU A 479 22.61 -37.77 9.76
C GLU A 479 23.94 -38.55 9.81
N SER A 480 24.66 -38.68 8.68
CA SER A 480 25.96 -39.39 8.63
C SER A 480 27.18 -38.53 9.03
N LEU A 481 26.99 -37.22 9.26
CA LEU A 481 28.06 -36.29 9.65
C LEU A 481 27.99 -35.86 11.13
N GLY A 482 26.91 -36.20 11.85
CA GLY A 482 26.76 -35.92 13.28
C GLY A 482 27.53 -36.86 14.21
N ASP A 483 28.00 -38.02 13.71
CA ASP A 483 28.52 -39.11 14.54
C ASP A 483 30.07 -39.19 14.56
N LYS A 484 30.78 -38.17 14.06
CA LYS A 484 32.26 -38.15 13.98
C LYS A 484 32.94 -36.84 14.41
N MET A 485 32.39 -36.11 15.38
CA MET A 485 33.16 -35.06 16.07
C MET A 485 33.11 -35.22 17.59
N PRO A 486 34.24 -35.06 18.29
CA PRO A 486 34.29 -35.22 19.74
C PRO A 486 33.52 -34.07 20.40
N ARG A 487 32.56 -34.42 21.26
CA ARG A 487 31.87 -33.45 22.13
C ARG A 487 32.89 -32.79 23.05
N GLN A 488 33.08 -31.48 22.94
CA GLN A 488 33.81 -30.72 23.96
C GLN A 488 32.96 -30.64 25.25
N PRO A 489 33.59 -30.72 26.43
CA PRO A 489 32.88 -30.65 27.70
C PRO A 489 32.42 -29.21 28.01
N ARG A 490 31.34 -29.15 28.79
CA ARG A 490 30.50 -27.99 29.14
C ARG A 490 31.23 -26.69 29.46
#